data_AF-M7TX92-F1
#
_entry.id   AF-M7TX92-F1
#
_cell.length_a   1.000
_cell.length_b   1.000
_cell.length_c   1.000
_cell.angle_alpha   90.00
_cell.angle_beta   90.00
_cell.angle_gamma   90.00
#
_symmetry.space_group_name_H-M   'P 1'
#
loop_
_entity.id
_entity.type
_entity.pdbx_description
1 polymer ?
#
loop_
_entity_poly.entity_id
_entity_poly.type
_entity_poly.pdbx_seq_one_letter_code
_entity_poly.pdbx_strand_id
1 'polypeptide(L)'
;MRSNILATAYILSSAVSIASGCSEVSGNWYCNPVDAILYSNVGAPGTYNQVTDMSSDGICSSTPKSFSGPLSPLDEEVSFHFRGPLQLKQFAAYTPGTTASKKKREGSTARRRRHLQHIDKHVKGGNQKRDKIYATIDGQLVSWDNNYPTPGLDAFNGGAKTVTATIDGKIQTWINNWFGPSSTAMVTQASTAVPQSVSQGAATSEEAHETSTSLTVSPTNTALSQPQASTHASASQPNVSTNPSASEPQSSTSVPESQITASTTSSATAIASGSYSRIGYYNSAEQTLDNLVFLGNYGGQGSGVFNDAYGASLSFVNSSGTGGASSPQILADAILPSNEEVVVMLDEECNNDCGYVRPGSVAYHGFNGANKVFLLEFSMPIDGRTGFNGDMPSVWILNAQIPRTIQYGNPSCSCWESGCGEFDIAEALSSGSTFLKSTLHTNKPGGDSDYFERPTSSTMKLAVVFSSATSTIHIQVLPTSYDFPTSLTTGEIQSICGTSTGSQFSEFTIS
;
A
#
# COMPACT_ATOMS: atom_id res chain seq x y z
N MET A 1 43.07 48.64 -26.44
CA MET A 1 42.14 47.66 -27.05
C MET A 1 42.14 46.43 -26.16
N ARG A 2 40.98 45.94 -25.71
CA ARG A 2 40.89 44.76 -24.83
C ARG A 2 40.51 43.54 -25.69
N SER A 3 41.31 42.47 -25.61
CA SER A 3 41.02 41.22 -26.32
C SER A 3 39.97 40.42 -25.57
N ASN A 4 38.86 40.10 -26.22
CA ASN A 4 37.88 39.15 -25.71
C ASN A 4 38.31 37.73 -26.12
N ILE A 5 38.58 36.88 -25.14
CA ILE A 5 38.78 35.44 -25.36
C ILE A 5 37.41 34.78 -25.32
N LEU A 6 37.00 34.19 -26.44
CA LEU A 6 35.82 33.32 -26.52
C LEU A 6 36.20 31.94 -25.96
N ALA A 7 35.61 31.59 -24.80
CA ALA A 7 35.69 30.24 -24.27
C ALA A 7 34.56 29.39 -24.88
N THR A 8 34.91 28.47 -25.78
CA THR A 8 33.99 27.45 -26.29
C THR A 8 33.77 26.36 -25.24
N ALA A 9 32.57 26.31 -24.68
CA ALA A 9 32.16 25.21 -23.80
C ALA A 9 31.97 23.93 -24.63
N TYR A 10 32.81 22.92 -24.40
CA TYR A 10 32.57 21.57 -24.90
C TYR A 10 31.50 20.91 -24.05
N ILE A 11 30.31 20.72 -24.62
CA ILE A 11 29.29 19.84 -24.05
C ILE A 11 29.78 18.41 -24.27
N LEU A 12 30.22 17.74 -23.20
CA LEU A 12 30.40 16.30 -23.21
C LEU A 12 29.00 15.67 -23.32
N SER A 13 28.66 15.18 -24.51
CA SER A 13 27.53 14.27 -24.65
C SER A 13 27.89 12.96 -23.95
N SER A 14 27.17 12.61 -22.89
CA SER A 14 27.23 11.28 -22.30
C SER A 14 26.92 10.26 -23.39
N ALA A 15 27.90 9.46 -23.78
CA ALA A 15 27.67 8.37 -24.71
C ALA A 15 26.79 7.34 -24.01
N VAL A 16 25.50 7.29 -24.37
CA VAL A 16 24.63 6.17 -24.00
C VAL A 16 25.26 4.93 -24.60
N SER A 17 25.79 4.07 -23.73
CA SER A 17 26.33 2.77 -24.13
C SER A 17 25.15 1.86 -24.47
N ILE A 18 24.68 1.96 -25.72
CA ILE A 18 23.65 1.06 -26.26
C ILE A 18 24.28 -0.33 -26.39
N ALA A 19 24.24 -1.09 -25.28
CA ALA A 19 24.19 -2.54 -25.37
C ALA A 19 22.95 -2.87 -26.20
N SER A 20 23.12 -3.58 -27.31
CA SER A 20 22.12 -3.70 -28.36
C SER A 20 20.76 -4.17 -27.84
N GLY A 21 19.78 -3.26 -27.80
CA GLY A 21 18.40 -3.53 -27.37
C GLY A 21 18.01 -2.91 -26.03
N CYS A 22 18.94 -2.41 -25.21
CA CYS A 22 18.61 -1.84 -23.89
C CYS A 22 18.95 -0.36 -23.76
N SER A 23 18.16 0.35 -22.96
CA SER A 23 18.35 1.75 -22.59
C SER A 23 18.39 1.91 -21.07
N GLU A 24 19.29 2.75 -20.59
CA GLU A 24 19.36 3.14 -19.18
C GLU A 24 18.59 4.46 -19.00
N VAL A 25 17.57 4.46 -18.14
CA VAL A 25 16.79 5.65 -17.78
C VAL A 25 16.77 5.75 -16.27
N SER A 26 17.32 6.85 -15.73
CA SER A 26 17.38 7.12 -14.28
C SER A 26 17.97 5.96 -13.46
N GLY A 27 19.10 5.39 -13.91
CA GLY A 27 19.80 4.28 -13.24
C GLY A 27 19.16 2.91 -13.41
N ASN A 28 18.09 2.79 -14.20
CA ASN A 28 17.37 1.55 -14.45
C ASN A 28 17.48 1.12 -15.91
N TRP A 29 17.76 -0.15 -16.14
CA TRP A 29 17.81 -0.74 -17.48
C TRP A 29 16.41 -1.18 -17.93
N TYR A 30 16.09 -0.81 -19.17
CA TYR A 30 14.87 -1.15 -19.90
C TYR A 30 15.28 -1.74 -21.25
N CYS A 31 15.00 -3.02 -21.46
CA CYS A 31 15.34 -3.77 -22.66
C CYS A 31 14.13 -3.89 -23.59
N ASN A 32 13.32 -4.94 -23.45
CA ASN A 32 12.22 -5.22 -24.36
C ASN A 32 10.84 -5.05 -23.69
N PRO A 33 9.82 -4.59 -24.43
CA PRO A 33 8.43 -4.72 -24.00
C PRO A 33 8.02 -6.20 -24.07
N VAL A 34 7.42 -6.71 -23.00
CA VAL A 34 6.97 -8.10 -22.88
C VAL A 34 5.52 -8.19 -22.41
N ASP A 35 4.86 -9.28 -22.77
CA ASP A 35 3.52 -9.64 -22.30
C ASP A 35 3.58 -10.61 -21.11
N ALA A 36 4.75 -11.17 -20.79
CA ALA A 36 4.93 -12.03 -19.62
C ALA A 36 6.37 -12.03 -19.07
N ILE A 37 6.48 -12.19 -17.75
CA ILE A 37 7.72 -12.36 -17.00
C ILE A 37 7.58 -13.57 -16.08
N LEU A 38 8.52 -14.51 -16.15
CA LEU A 38 8.63 -15.65 -15.24
C LEU A 38 9.85 -15.48 -14.33
N TYR A 39 9.61 -15.31 -13.03
CA TYR A 39 10.64 -15.49 -12.02
C TYR A 39 10.76 -16.96 -11.66
N SER A 40 11.98 -17.50 -11.68
CA SER A 40 12.30 -18.86 -11.24
C SER A 40 13.33 -18.84 -10.11
N ASN A 41 13.41 -19.96 -9.36
CA ASN A 41 14.24 -20.11 -8.15
C ASN A 41 13.92 -19.08 -7.03
N VAL A 42 12.64 -18.69 -6.92
CA VAL A 42 12.18 -17.57 -6.08
C VAL A 42 12.42 -17.82 -4.58
N GLY A 43 12.10 -19.02 -4.09
CA GLY A 43 12.17 -19.30 -2.66
C GLY A 43 13.56 -19.65 -2.15
N ALA A 44 13.98 -19.02 -1.06
CA ALA A 44 15.21 -19.35 -0.35
C ALA A 44 15.01 -19.33 1.17
N PRO A 45 15.75 -20.17 1.94
CA PRO A 45 15.76 -20.08 3.39
C PRO A 45 16.38 -18.75 3.85
N GLY A 46 15.84 -18.18 4.93
CA GLY A 46 16.30 -16.91 5.46
C GLY A 46 15.75 -16.63 6.86
N THR A 47 16.01 -15.41 7.33
CA THR A 47 15.50 -14.87 8.59
C THR A 47 15.16 -13.41 8.42
N TYR A 48 14.03 -12.97 8.98
CA TYR A 48 13.72 -11.55 9.15
C TYR A 48 13.44 -11.21 10.61
N ASN A 49 13.50 -9.94 10.98
CA ASN A 49 13.19 -9.46 12.32
C ASN A 49 11.68 -9.25 12.44
N GLN A 50 10.96 -10.22 13.00
CA GLN A 50 9.54 -10.06 13.27
C GLN A 50 9.35 -9.16 14.48
N VAL A 51 8.60 -8.06 14.31
CA VAL A 51 8.24 -7.15 15.42
C VAL A 51 7.43 -7.92 16.47
N THR A 52 7.73 -7.67 17.75
CA THR A 52 7.08 -8.30 18.91
C THR A 52 6.56 -7.29 19.93
N ASP A 53 7.04 -6.05 19.91
CA ASP A 53 6.51 -4.94 20.68
C ASP A 53 6.77 -3.58 20.02
N MET A 54 5.92 -2.59 20.31
CA MET A 54 6.02 -1.19 19.89
C MET A 54 5.63 -0.31 21.08
N SER A 55 6.62 0.16 21.84
CA SER A 55 6.40 0.89 23.08
C SER A 55 6.02 2.36 22.85
N SER A 56 5.49 3.03 23.88
CA SER A 56 4.97 4.40 23.76
C SER A 56 6.04 5.49 23.53
N ASP A 57 7.32 5.14 23.65
CA ASP A 57 8.50 5.99 23.45
C ASP A 57 9.11 5.89 22.03
N GLY A 58 8.50 5.09 21.13
CA GLY A 58 8.96 4.92 19.75
C GLY A 58 9.99 3.81 19.53
N ILE A 59 10.26 3.00 20.55
CA ILE A 59 11.16 1.84 20.46
C ILE A 59 10.36 0.60 20.05
N CYS A 60 10.93 -0.21 19.16
CA CYS A 60 10.35 -1.48 18.74
C CYS A 60 11.24 -2.66 19.14
N SER A 61 10.62 -3.70 19.69
CA SER A 61 11.28 -4.98 19.91
C SER A 61 10.98 -5.92 18.75
N SER A 62 11.94 -6.77 18.41
CA SER A 62 11.76 -7.81 17.39
C SER A 62 12.51 -9.09 17.77
N THR A 63 12.10 -10.20 17.16
CA THR A 63 12.79 -11.50 17.26
C THR A 63 13.08 -12.04 15.87
N PRO A 64 14.26 -12.63 15.61
CA PRO A 64 14.54 -13.32 14.36
C PRO A 64 13.52 -14.45 14.13
N LYS A 65 12.79 -14.36 13.02
CA LYS A 65 11.89 -15.39 12.52
C LYS A 65 12.50 -16.01 11.27
N SER A 66 12.80 -17.30 11.34
CA SER A 66 13.27 -18.08 10.19
C SER A 66 12.11 -18.42 9.25
N PHE A 67 12.40 -18.42 7.95
CA PHE A 67 11.50 -18.88 6.90
C PHE A 67 12.25 -19.81 5.94
N SER A 68 11.52 -20.72 5.31
CA SER A 68 12.01 -21.57 4.22
C SER A 68 10.85 -22.22 3.47
N GLY A 69 11.03 -22.35 2.16
CA GLY A 69 9.96 -22.78 1.27
C GLY A 69 10.27 -22.38 -0.18
N PRO A 70 9.53 -22.93 -1.16
CA PRO A 70 9.76 -22.70 -2.58
C PRO A 70 9.35 -21.30 -3.05
N LEU A 71 8.68 -20.50 -2.20
CA LEU A 71 8.32 -19.11 -2.52
C LEU A 71 8.59 -18.18 -1.34
N SER A 72 9.33 -18.62 -0.32
CA SER A 72 9.56 -17.83 0.88
C SER A 72 10.42 -16.58 0.63
N PRO A 73 10.15 -15.47 1.32
CA PRO A 73 9.12 -15.30 2.37
C PRO A 73 7.70 -15.01 1.85
N LEU A 74 7.48 -14.97 0.53
CA LEU A 74 6.19 -14.64 -0.09
C LEU A 74 5.18 -15.81 -0.08
N ASP A 75 5.49 -16.96 0.52
CA ASP A 75 4.51 -18.01 0.85
C ASP A 75 3.78 -17.80 2.19
N GLU A 76 4.17 -16.78 2.95
CA GLU A 76 3.40 -16.24 4.06
C GLU A 76 2.19 -15.41 3.58
N GLU A 77 1.50 -14.73 4.51
CA GLU A 77 0.45 -13.78 4.15
C GLU A 77 1.02 -12.56 3.44
N VAL A 78 0.50 -12.26 2.25
CA VAL A 78 0.83 -11.04 1.50
C VAL A 78 -0.37 -10.10 1.42
N SER A 79 -0.08 -8.81 1.33
CA SER A 79 -1.01 -7.71 1.15
C SER A 79 -0.80 -7.11 -0.24
N PHE A 80 -1.87 -6.69 -0.91
CA PHE A 80 -1.80 -6.13 -2.27
C PHE A 80 -1.88 -4.60 -2.21
N HIS A 81 -1.05 -3.91 -2.99
CA HIS A 81 -0.90 -2.46 -2.93
C HIS A 81 -1.01 -1.84 -4.32
N PHE A 82 -1.61 -0.66 -4.37
CA PHE A 82 -1.83 0.10 -5.60
C PHE A 82 -1.53 1.58 -5.34
N ARG A 83 -0.70 2.20 -6.19
CA ARG A 83 -0.38 3.64 -6.15
C ARG A 83 -0.81 4.31 -7.44
N GLY A 84 -1.38 5.51 -7.32
CA GLY A 84 -1.80 6.29 -8.49
C GLY A 84 -0.64 6.96 -9.24
N PRO A 85 -0.88 7.50 -10.46
CA PRO A 85 -2.16 7.60 -11.17
C PRO A 85 -2.63 6.26 -11.76
N LEU A 86 -3.68 5.69 -11.15
CA LEU A 86 -4.14 4.32 -11.43
C LEU A 86 -5.63 4.20 -11.15
N GLN A 87 -6.38 3.50 -12.01
CA GLN A 87 -7.76 3.11 -11.75
C GLN A 87 -7.85 1.59 -11.67
N LEU A 88 -8.11 1.05 -10.47
CA LEU A 88 -8.34 -0.38 -10.27
C LEU A 88 -9.77 -0.72 -10.72
N LYS A 89 -9.89 -1.45 -11.82
CA LYS A 89 -11.18 -1.82 -12.40
C LYS A 89 -11.74 -3.11 -11.80
N GLN A 90 -10.91 -4.15 -11.70
CA GLN A 90 -11.27 -5.44 -11.12
C GLN A 90 -10.09 -6.04 -10.36
N PHE A 91 -10.39 -6.81 -9.31
CA PHE A 91 -9.41 -7.62 -8.59
C PHE A 91 -10.05 -8.96 -8.24
N ALA A 92 -9.31 -10.06 -8.40
CA ALA A 92 -9.72 -11.39 -7.96
C ALA A 92 -8.52 -12.15 -7.37
N ALA A 93 -8.69 -12.73 -6.19
CA ALA A 93 -7.69 -13.61 -5.58
C ALA A 93 -8.21 -15.05 -5.53
N TYR A 94 -7.33 -16.01 -5.77
CA TYR A 94 -7.63 -17.44 -5.80
C TYR A 94 -6.55 -18.24 -5.06
N THR A 95 -6.98 -19.26 -4.33
CA THR A 95 -6.09 -20.26 -3.70
C THR A 95 -6.58 -21.67 -4.01
N PRO A 96 -5.73 -22.71 -3.89
CA PRO A 96 -6.13 -24.10 -4.08
C PRO A 96 -7.37 -24.44 -3.23
N GLY A 97 -8.44 -24.86 -3.88
CA GLY A 97 -9.68 -25.23 -3.23
C GLY A 97 -9.47 -26.44 -2.33
N THR A 98 -9.71 -26.28 -1.03
CA THR A 98 -9.78 -27.43 -0.13
C THR A 98 -10.91 -28.35 -0.59
N THR A 99 -10.64 -29.64 -0.76
CA THR A 99 -11.64 -30.66 -1.18
C THR A 99 -12.78 -30.88 -0.18
N ALA A 100 -12.79 -30.13 0.93
CA ALA A 100 -13.95 -29.96 1.76
C ALA A 100 -14.98 -29.06 1.04
N SER A 101 -16.08 -29.68 0.59
CA SER A 101 -17.28 -28.97 0.11
C SER A 101 -17.86 -28.07 1.21
N LYS A 102 -17.31 -26.86 1.38
CA LYS A 102 -17.98 -25.75 2.05
C LYS A 102 -19.22 -25.45 1.21
N LYS A 103 -20.34 -26.14 1.49
CA LYS A 103 -21.67 -25.84 0.94
C LYS A 103 -21.81 -24.32 0.91
N LYS A 104 -22.10 -23.76 -0.28
CA LYS A 104 -22.30 -22.33 -0.51
C LYS A 104 -23.09 -21.76 0.67
N ARG A 105 -22.42 -21.00 1.52
CA ARG A 105 -23.02 -20.52 2.77
C ARG A 105 -23.85 -19.30 2.40
N GLU A 106 -25.08 -19.53 1.94
CA GLU A 106 -26.12 -18.51 1.93
C GLU A 106 -26.25 -17.99 3.37
N GLY A 107 -25.59 -16.85 3.64
CA GLY A 107 -24.90 -16.76 4.93
C GLY A 107 -24.47 -15.38 5.40
N SER A 108 -24.26 -14.39 4.53
CA SER A 108 -24.03 -12.99 4.98
C SER A 108 -25.29 -12.41 5.64
N THR A 109 -26.49 -12.81 5.19
CA THR A 109 -27.77 -12.47 5.83
C THR A 109 -28.15 -13.43 6.98
N ALA A 110 -27.74 -14.69 6.94
CA ALA A 110 -28.16 -15.71 7.91
C ALA A 110 -27.27 -15.81 9.17
N ARG A 111 -25.98 -15.42 9.11
CA ARG A 111 -25.12 -15.36 10.33
C ARG A 111 -25.52 -14.19 11.24
N ARG A 112 -26.07 -13.11 10.65
CA ARG A 112 -26.68 -11.95 11.36
C ARG A 112 -27.86 -12.29 12.29
N ARG A 113 -28.47 -13.49 12.16
CA ARG A 113 -29.59 -13.93 13.03
C ARG A 113 -29.19 -14.88 14.16
N ARG A 114 -27.98 -15.43 14.18
CA ARG A 114 -27.58 -16.49 15.14
C ARG A 114 -26.71 -16.03 16.32
N HIS A 115 -26.54 -14.71 16.49
CA HIS A 115 -26.04 -14.14 17.75
C HIS A 115 -27.16 -13.62 18.68
N LEU A 116 -28.43 -13.96 18.38
CA LEU A 116 -29.63 -13.54 19.12
C LEU A 116 -30.28 -14.65 19.97
N GLN A 117 -29.64 -15.80 20.19
CA GLN A 117 -30.27 -16.95 20.87
C GLN A 117 -29.47 -17.71 21.93
N HIS A 118 -28.25 -17.25 22.30
CA HIS A 118 -27.48 -17.87 23.39
C HIS A 118 -26.71 -16.86 24.27
N ILE A 119 -27.39 -15.81 24.75
CA ILE A 119 -26.99 -15.13 25.99
C ILE A 119 -28.25 -14.90 26.83
N ASP A 120 -28.68 -15.95 27.53
CA ASP A 120 -29.66 -15.80 28.61
C ASP A 120 -29.37 -16.83 29.72
N LYS A 121 -28.33 -16.51 30.51
CA LYS A 121 -28.05 -16.91 31.91
C LYS A 121 -26.61 -16.57 32.27
N HIS A 122 -26.37 -15.34 32.73
CA HIS A 122 -26.05 -15.07 34.14
C HIS A 122 -25.85 -13.56 34.35
N VAL A 123 -26.50 -13.04 35.39
CA VAL A 123 -26.50 -11.62 35.76
C VAL A 123 -25.15 -11.20 36.36
N LYS A 124 -24.56 -10.09 35.89
CA LYS A 124 -24.07 -8.96 36.73
C LYS A 124 -23.33 -7.86 35.95
N GLY A 125 -23.89 -6.65 35.99
CA GLY A 125 -23.19 -5.38 36.29
C GLY A 125 -22.31 -4.70 35.23
N GLY A 126 -22.73 -3.49 34.81
CA GLY A 126 -21.81 -2.40 34.44
C GLY A 126 -21.97 -1.78 33.05
N ASN A 127 -22.43 -0.52 33.00
CA ASN A 127 -22.34 0.44 31.88
C ASN A 127 -22.87 0.00 30.50
N GLN A 128 -24.12 0.40 30.20
CA GLN A 128 -24.66 0.38 28.84
C GLN A 128 -23.90 1.35 27.94
N LYS A 129 -23.30 0.85 26.85
CA LYS A 129 -22.98 1.66 25.68
C LYS A 129 -24.29 2.15 25.05
N ARG A 130 -24.33 3.40 24.59
CA ARG A 130 -25.48 3.93 23.84
C ARG A 130 -25.47 3.34 22.43
N ASP A 131 -26.60 2.80 21.99
CA ASP A 131 -26.75 2.32 20.62
C ASP A 131 -26.69 3.50 19.64
N LYS A 132 -25.91 3.34 18.56
CA LYS A 132 -25.88 4.30 17.45
C LYS A 132 -26.84 3.90 16.35
N ILE A 133 -27.59 4.87 15.86
CA ILE A 133 -28.45 4.71 14.68
C ILE A 133 -27.67 5.22 13.46
N TYR A 134 -27.81 4.52 12.34
CA TYR A 134 -27.20 4.85 11.06
C TYR A 134 -28.31 5.04 10.00
N ALA A 135 -28.18 6.07 9.17
CA ALA A 135 -29.08 6.33 8.05
C ALA A 135 -28.33 6.99 6.90
N THR A 136 -28.79 6.79 5.67
CA THR A 136 -28.28 7.51 4.49
C THR A 136 -29.21 8.69 4.18
N ILE A 137 -28.68 9.91 4.18
CA ILE A 137 -29.39 11.14 3.84
C ILE A 137 -28.61 11.84 2.73
N ASP A 138 -29.29 12.20 1.64
CA ASP A 138 -28.69 12.85 0.45
C ASP A 138 -27.44 12.13 -0.10
N GLY A 139 -27.41 10.80 0.02
CA GLY A 139 -26.30 9.94 -0.41
C GLY A 139 -25.15 9.80 0.59
N GLN A 140 -25.18 10.49 1.73
CA GLN A 140 -24.15 10.38 2.79
C GLN A 140 -24.64 9.55 3.97
N LEU A 141 -23.76 8.68 4.50
CA LEU A 141 -24.01 7.91 5.72
C LEU A 141 -23.81 8.79 6.95
N VAL A 142 -24.88 9.03 7.70
CA VAL A 142 -24.89 9.80 8.95
C VAL A 142 -25.24 8.90 10.14
N SER A 143 -24.79 9.27 11.34
CA SER A 143 -25.11 8.56 12.57
C SER A 143 -25.30 9.47 13.77
N TRP A 144 -26.13 9.05 14.72
CA TRP A 144 -26.35 9.75 15.99
C TRP A 144 -26.65 8.76 17.13
N ASP A 145 -26.46 9.23 18.37
CA ASP A 145 -26.79 8.45 19.57
C ASP A 145 -28.31 8.29 19.72
N ASN A 146 -28.77 7.07 20.02
CA ASN A 146 -30.19 6.79 20.22
C ASN A 146 -30.72 7.43 21.52
N ASN A 147 -31.42 8.56 21.38
CA ASN A 147 -31.89 9.37 22.51
C ASN A 147 -33.42 9.25 22.70
N TYR A 148 -33.90 8.05 23.06
CA TYR A 148 -35.29 7.87 23.50
C TYR A 148 -35.48 8.42 24.93
N PRO A 149 -36.35 9.42 25.15
CA PRO A 149 -36.77 9.76 26.50
C PRO A 149 -37.72 8.68 27.04
N THR A 150 -37.45 8.20 28.25
CA THR A 150 -38.46 7.49 29.04
C THR A 150 -39.61 8.45 29.38
N PRO A 151 -40.89 8.01 29.42
CA PRO A 151 -42.00 8.92 29.71
C PRO A 151 -41.99 9.39 31.17
N GLY A 152 -41.50 10.61 31.40
CA GLY A 152 -41.78 11.41 32.59
C GLY A 152 -42.84 12.46 32.27
N LEU A 153 -43.79 12.66 33.19
CA LEU A 153 -44.85 13.65 33.01
C LEU A 153 -44.35 15.10 33.05
N ASP A 154 -45.18 15.99 32.49
CA ASP A 154 -45.24 17.44 32.72
C ASP A 154 -44.16 18.34 32.10
N ALA A 155 -44.44 18.88 30.89
CA ALA A 155 -44.58 20.33 30.65
C ALA A 155 -44.77 20.65 29.14
N PHE A 156 -46.00 20.96 28.72
CA PHE A 156 -46.26 21.60 27.41
C PHE A 156 -46.30 23.13 27.55
N ASN A 157 -45.44 23.85 26.84
CA ASN A 157 -45.84 25.11 26.19
C ASN A 157 -44.80 25.58 25.14
N GLY A 158 -45.14 25.41 23.87
CA GLY A 158 -44.31 25.79 22.72
C GLY A 158 -44.85 25.10 21.47
N GLY A 159 -45.36 25.86 20.50
CA GLY A 159 -46.21 25.34 19.43
C GLY A 159 -45.55 24.26 18.58
N ALA A 160 -46.13 23.05 18.61
CA ALA A 160 -45.73 21.91 17.79
C ALA A 160 -45.82 22.26 16.28
N LYS A 161 -44.69 22.20 15.57
CA LYS A 161 -44.66 22.29 14.11
C LYS A 161 -44.61 20.88 13.51
N THR A 162 -45.58 20.53 12.68
CA THR A 162 -45.62 19.26 11.96
C THR A 162 -44.66 19.27 10.76
N VAL A 163 -43.95 18.16 10.58
CA VAL A 163 -43.07 17.90 9.43
C VAL A 163 -43.63 16.70 8.68
N THR A 164 -43.60 16.78 7.34
CA THR A 164 -44.09 15.75 6.44
C THR A 164 -42.96 15.33 5.49
N ALA A 165 -42.71 14.03 5.38
CA ALA A 165 -41.70 13.46 4.49
C ALA A 165 -42.18 12.15 3.87
N THR A 166 -41.66 11.81 2.68
CA THR A 166 -41.96 10.54 2.00
C THR A 166 -40.91 9.50 2.38
N ILE A 167 -41.33 8.44 3.06
CA ILE A 167 -40.47 7.31 3.47
C ILE A 167 -41.08 6.03 2.88
N ASP A 168 -40.28 5.21 2.22
CA ASP A 168 -40.70 4.00 1.50
C ASP A 168 -41.87 4.24 0.51
N GLY A 169 -41.82 5.38 -0.19
CA GLY A 169 -42.86 5.80 -1.13
C GLY A 169 -44.19 6.24 -0.49
N LYS A 170 -44.27 6.32 0.85
CA LYS A 170 -45.45 6.76 1.59
C LYS A 170 -45.19 8.08 2.31
N ILE A 171 -46.12 9.02 2.15
CA ILE A 171 -46.09 10.29 2.89
C ILE A 171 -46.42 10.01 4.36
N GLN A 172 -45.53 10.44 5.26
CA GLN A 172 -45.67 10.33 6.71
C GLN A 172 -45.47 11.70 7.36
N THR A 173 -46.21 11.98 8.42
CA THR A 173 -46.22 13.27 9.12
C THR A 173 -46.08 13.07 10.62
N TRP A 174 -45.18 13.82 11.27
CA TRP A 174 -44.97 13.79 12.71
C TRP A 174 -44.63 15.18 13.27
N ILE A 175 -44.61 15.32 14.60
CA ILE A 175 -44.27 16.59 15.27
C ILE A 175 -42.75 16.75 15.34
N ASN A 176 -42.23 17.90 14.91
CA ASN A 176 -40.83 18.23 15.07
C ASN A 176 -40.50 18.58 16.53
N ASN A 177 -39.68 17.75 17.16
CA ASN A 177 -39.12 17.98 18.49
C ASN A 177 -37.64 18.44 18.45
N TRP A 178 -37.11 18.77 17.27
CA TRP A 178 -35.77 19.32 17.09
C TRP A 178 -35.81 20.85 16.98
N PHE A 179 -35.21 21.53 17.97
CA PHE A 179 -35.23 23.00 18.11
C PHE A 179 -33.88 23.67 17.81
N GLY A 180 -32.89 22.92 17.32
CA GLY A 180 -31.53 23.40 17.10
C GLY A 180 -30.74 23.60 18.41
N PRO A 181 -29.44 23.99 18.32
CA PRO A 181 -28.64 24.27 19.50
C PRO A 181 -29.11 25.58 20.16
N SER A 182 -29.48 25.51 21.44
CA SER A 182 -29.81 26.68 22.25
C SER A 182 -28.65 27.67 22.29
N SER A 183 -28.87 28.91 21.84
CA SER A 183 -27.90 29.98 21.98
C SER A 183 -27.81 30.43 23.44
N THR A 184 -26.77 29.98 24.15
CA THR A 184 -26.44 30.49 25.48
C THR A 184 -25.97 31.94 25.35
N ALA A 185 -26.90 32.89 25.48
CA ALA A 185 -26.59 34.30 25.60
C ALA A 185 -25.71 34.51 26.86
N MET A 186 -24.50 35.02 26.68
CA MET A 186 -23.65 35.41 27.80
C MET A 186 -24.34 36.53 28.61
N VAL A 187 -24.58 36.26 29.88
CA VAL A 187 -25.02 37.28 30.84
C VAL A 187 -23.80 38.10 31.26
N THR A 188 -23.55 39.21 30.57
CA THR A 188 -22.59 40.22 31.01
C THR A 188 -23.20 41.00 32.18
N GLN A 189 -22.57 40.97 33.36
CA GLN A 189 -23.01 41.78 34.49
C GLN A 189 -22.87 43.27 34.16
N ALA A 190 -23.91 44.04 34.47
CA ALA A 190 -23.87 45.49 34.37
C ALA A 190 -23.13 46.10 35.57
N SER A 191 -22.13 46.95 35.30
CA SER A 191 -21.66 47.96 36.24
C SER A 191 -21.99 49.35 35.69
N THR A 192 -22.47 50.23 36.56
CA THR A 192 -23.05 51.54 36.19
C THR A 192 -21.98 52.58 35.83
N ALA A 193 -22.30 53.41 34.84
CA ALA A 193 -21.39 54.39 34.24
C ALA A 193 -21.26 55.71 35.04
N VAL A 194 -20.15 56.42 34.79
CA VAL A 194 -20.04 57.90 34.84
C VAL A 194 -19.25 58.35 33.59
N PRO A 195 -19.65 59.42 32.86
CA PRO A 195 -19.12 59.70 31.51
C PRO A 195 -18.23 60.96 31.38
N GLN A 196 -17.36 60.98 30.35
CA GLN A 196 -16.80 62.13 29.57
C GLN A 196 -15.58 61.61 28.74
N SER A 197 -15.20 62.10 27.55
CA SER A 197 -15.79 63.07 26.60
C SER A 197 -15.15 62.97 25.19
N VAL A 198 -15.99 63.04 24.15
CA VAL A 198 -15.78 63.54 22.76
C VAL A 198 -14.36 63.87 22.24
N SER A 199 -13.97 63.26 21.11
CA SER A 199 -13.43 63.99 19.92
C SER A 199 -13.35 63.11 18.67
N GLN A 200 -14.09 63.53 17.64
CA GLN A 200 -14.02 63.09 16.25
C GLN A 200 -12.70 63.49 15.56
N GLY A 201 -12.42 62.87 14.41
CA GLY A 201 -11.41 63.29 13.43
C GLY A 201 -11.35 62.29 12.27
N ALA A 202 -11.67 62.72 11.04
CA ALA A 202 -11.74 61.89 9.84
C ALA A 202 -10.95 62.53 8.67
N ALA A 203 -10.98 61.88 7.50
CA ALA A 203 -10.34 62.28 6.22
C ALA A 203 -8.82 62.00 6.15
N THR A 204 -8.15 61.63 5.04
CA THR A 204 -8.37 60.85 3.79
C THR A 204 -7.10 61.07 2.93
N SER A 205 -6.90 60.22 1.91
CA SER A 205 -6.16 60.48 0.64
C SER A 205 -4.62 60.65 0.60
N GLU A 206 -4.04 59.77 -0.24
CA GLU A 206 -3.05 60.04 -1.31
C GLU A 206 -1.52 59.95 -1.08
N GLU A 207 -0.89 59.66 -2.23
CA GLU A 207 0.44 59.09 -2.53
C GLU A 207 1.66 59.92 -2.10
N ALA A 208 2.81 59.24 -1.87
CA ALA A 208 3.97 59.30 -2.78
C ALA A 208 5.22 58.51 -2.31
N HIS A 209 5.73 57.66 -3.22
CA HIS A 209 7.13 57.44 -3.64
C HIS A 209 8.35 57.41 -2.67
N GLU A 210 9.20 56.39 -2.92
CA GLU A 210 10.69 56.27 -2.77
C GLU A 210 11.47 57.26 -1.86
N THR A 211 12.44 56.83 -1.05
CA THR A 211 13.75 56.30 -1.52
C THR A 211 14.58 55.72 -0.36
N SER A 212 15.46 54.76 -0.66
CA SER A 212 16.44 54.18 0.26
C SER A 212 17.68 55.07 0.48
N THR A 213 18.24 55.10 1.69
CA THR A 213 19.67 55.46 1.86
C THR A 213 20.38 54.69 2.97
N SER A 214 21.53 54.14 2.62
CA SER A 214 22.48 53.40 3.45
C SER A 214 23.25 54.28 4.43
N LEU A 215 23.63 53.73 5.59
CA LEU A 215 24.84 54.12 6.31
C LEU A 215 25.65 52.88 6.72
N THR A 216 26.93 52.90 6.35
CA THR A 216 27.94 51.85 6.53
C THR A 216 28.89 52.17 7.68
N VAL A 217 29.20 51.18 8.53
CA VAL A 217 30.49 51.09 9.27
C VAL A 217 30.86 49.60 9.44
N SER A 218 32.14 49.29 9.21
CA SER A 218 32.78 47.97 9.38
C SER A 218 34.08 48.14 10.21
N PRO A 219 34.90 47.11 10.47
CA PRO A 219 34.61 45.87 11.21
C PRO A 219 35.69 45.58 12.30
N THR A 220 35.49 44.53 13.12
CA THR A 220 36.62 43.87 13.81
C THR A 220 36.36 42.36 14.01
N ASN A 221 37.44 41.56 13.87
CA ASN A 221 37.41 40.10 13.84
C ASN A 221 37.30 39.46 15.24
N THR A 222 36.71 38.26 15.31
CA THR A 222 37.30 37.04 15.91
C THR A 222 36.57 35.82 15.33
N ALA A 223 37.29 34.74 15.02
CA ALA A 223 36.77 33.57 14.33
C ALA A 223 36.76 32.31 15.21
N LEU A 224 35.85 31.37 14.91
CA LEU A 224 35.97 29.93 15.17
C LEU A 224 34.97 29.17 14.27
N SER A 225 35.28 27.91 13.93
CA SER A 225 35.00 27.37 12.60
C SER A 225 34.00 26.21 12.52
N GLN A 226 33.43 26.01 11.32
CA GLN A 226 32.66 24.82 10.92
C GLN A 226 33.55 23.57 10.79
N PRO A 227 32.99 22.35 10.94
CA PRO A 227 33.63 21.12 10.49
C PRO A 227 33.27 20.81 9.02
N GLN A 228 34.26 20.46 8.21
CA GLN A 228 34.08 19.89 6.87
C GLN A 228 34.96 18.62 6.72
N ALA A 229 34.56 17.72 5.81
CA ALA A 229 35.10 16.38 5.63
C ALA A 229 36.62 16.29 5.40
N SER A 230 37.17 15.11 5.69
CA SER A 230 38.53 14.71 5.31
C SER A 230 38.56 13.31 4.65
N THR A 231 39.40 13.19 3.64
CA THR A 231 39.71 11.97 2.89
C THR A 231 41.15 11.49 3.17
N HIS A 232 41.47 10.27 2.71
CA HIS A 232 42.80 9.71 2.43
C HIS A 232 43.53 8.82 3.47
N ALA A 233 43.61 7.54 3.09
CA ALA A 233 44.84 6.77 2.81
C ALA A 233 45.88 6.45 3.92
N SER A 234 45.90 5.15 4.28
CA SER A 234 47.06 4.22 4.30
C SER A 234 48.46 4.70 4.70
N ALA A 235 49.05 4.11 5.77
CA ALA A 235 50.33 3.37 5.69
C ALA A 235 50.77 2.65 7.00
N SER A 236 51.23 1.40 6.84
CA SER A 236 52.31 0.68 7.57
C SER A 236 52.28 0.35 9.09
N GLN A 237 52.57 -0.94 9.32
CA GLN A 237 52.85 -1.73 10.54
C GLN A 237 53.92 -1.22 11.54
N PRO A 238 54.10 -1.96 12.66
CA PRO A 238 55.42 -2.45 13.06
C PRO A 238 55.59 -3.99 12.97
N ASN A 239 56.86 -4.41 12.97
CA ASN A 239 57.37 -5.68 12.43
C ASN A 239 57.89 -6.65 13.52
N VAL A 240 57.68 -7.97 13.36
CA VAL A 240 58.54 -9.02 13.95
C VAL A 240 58.74 -10.17 12.95
N SER A 241 59.98 -10.39 12.52
CA SER A 241 60.39 -11.48 11.62
C SER A 241 60.62 -12.82 12.35
N THR A 242 60.28 -13.94 11.72
CA THR A 242 61.27 -14.95 11.23
C THR A 242 60.60 -15.91 10.21
N ASN A 243 61.42 -16.45 9.32
CA ASN A 243 61.13 -17.41 8.21
C ASN A 243 62.41 -18.29 8.09
N PRO A 244 62.52 -19.37 7.27
CA PRO A 244 61.55 -20.15 6.49
C PRO A 244 61.67 -21.68 6.64
N SER A 245 60.74 -22.46 6.04
CA SER A 245 61.10 -23.64 5.21
C SER A 245 59.93 -24.30 4.48
N ALA A 246 60.25 -24.80 3.29
CA ALA A 246 59.41 -25.46 2.29
C ALA A 246 58.77 -26.80 2.70
N SER A 247 57.68 -27.18 2.01
CA SER A 247 57.62 -28.30 1.04
C SER A 247 56.18 -28.68 0.66
N GLU A 248 55.91 -28.98 -0.61
CA GLU A 248 54.75 -29.79 -1.01
C GLU A 248 54.97 -31.29 -0.65
N PRO A 249 53.95 -32.16 -0.78
CA PRO A 249 53.82 -32.88 -2.06
C PRO A 249 52.39 -33.16 -2.56
N GLN A 250 52.28 -33.47 -3.86
CA GLN A 250 51.07 -33.93 -4.56
C GLN A 250 50.67 -35.38 -4.22
N SER A 251 49.38 -35.70 -4.34
CA SER A 251 48.78 -36.93 -4.98
C SER A 251 47.28 -36.99 -4.62
N SER A 252 46.27 -36.93 -5.52
CA SER A 252 45.95 -37.67 -6.77
C SER A 252 44.98 -38.85 -6.56
N THR A 253 43.72 -38.69 -6.99
CA THR A 253 42.90 -39.78 -7.58
C THR A 253 41.75 -39.23 -8.43
N SER A 254 41.45 -39.86 -9.57
CA SER A 254 40.20 -39.73 -10.37
C SER A 254 39.22 -40.87 -10.02
N VAL A 255 38.04 -41.12 -10.60
CA VAL A 255 37.34 -40.86 -11.89
C VAL A 255 35.80 -41.00 -11.60
N PRO A 256 34.80 -40.86 -12.53
CA PRO A 256 34.80 -40.40 -13.93
C PRO A 256 33.64 -39.45 -14.35
N GLU A 257 33.73 -38.96 -15.59
CA GLU A 257 32.67 -38.31 -16.36
C GLU A 257 31.69 -39.33 -16.98
N SER A 258 30.44 -38.93 -17.26
CA SER A 258 29.51 -39.73 -18.09
C SER A 258 28.57 -38.83 -18.88
N GLN A 259 28.50 -39.10 -20.19
CA GLN A 259 27.74 -38.33 -21.17
C GLN A 259 26.24 -38.56 -21.01
N ILE A 260 25.43 -37.50 -21.18
CA ILE A 260 24.02 -37.64 -21.56
C ILE A 260 23.76 -36.77 -22.80
N THR A 261 23.21 -37.41 -23.82
CA THR A 261 22.87 -36.85 -25.13
C THR A 261 21.71 -35.86 -25.06
N ALA A 262 21.77 -34.83 -25.90
CA ALA A 262 20.67 -33.87 -26.04
C ALA A 262 19.38 -34.55 -26.54
N SER A 263 18.26 -34.24 -25.90
CA SER A 263 16.91 -34.50 -26.39
C SER A 263 16.03 -33.32 -26.03
N THR A 264 15.66 -32.53 -27.04
CA THR A 264 14.71 -31.43 -26.90
C THR A 264 13.32 -31.96 -26.58
N THR A 265 12.82 -31.69 -25.37
CA THR A 265 11.41 -31.84 -25.01
C THR A 265 10.95 -30.57 -24.32
N SER A 266 9.93 -29.93 -24.88
CA SER A 266 9.28 -28.76 -24.28
C SER A 266 8.61 -29.16 -22.97
N SER A 267 9.19 -28.77 -21.84
CA SER A 267 8.66 -29.06 -20.51
C SER A 267 7.41 -28.25 -20.22
N ALA A 268 6.24 -28.80 -20.58
CA ALA A 268 4.96 -28.35 -20.05
C ALA A 268 4.87 -28.78 -18.57
N THR A 269 5.40 -27.95 -17.67
CA THR A 269 5.59 -28.31 -16.26
C THR A 269 4.26 -28.52 -15.54
N ALA A 270 4.05 -29.71 -14.99
CA ALA A 270 2.77 -30.11 -14.40
C ALA A 270 2.57 -29.48 -13.00
N ILE A 271 1.65 -28.51 -12.93
CA ILE A 271 1.10 -28.01 -11.67
C ILE A 271 0.20 -29.11 -11.06
N ALA A 272 0.11 -29.19 -9.72
CA ALA A 272 -0.71 -30.18 -9.03
C ALA A 272 -2.20 -30.13 -9.45
N SER A 273 -2.85 -31.29 -9.54
CA SER A 273 -4.24 -31.42 -9.96
C SER A 273 -5.22 -30.87 -8.91
N GLY A 274 -5.99 -29.84 -9.28
CA GLY A 274 -7.00 -29.26 -8.42
C GLY A 274 -7.77 -28.11 -9.08
N SER A 275 -8.76 -27.59 -8.36
CA SER A 275 -9.43 -26.33 -8.70
C SER A 275 -9.07 -25.27 -7.66
N TYR A 276 -8.59 -24.12 -8.13
CA TYR A 276 -8.43 -22.93 -7.32
C TYR A 276 -9.81 -22.27 -7.18
N SER A 277 -10.18 -21.87 -5.97
CA SER A 277 -11.44 -21.16 -5.69
C SER A 277 -11.16 -19.68 -5.56
N ARG A 278 -12.03 -18.82 -6.11
CA ARG A 278 -11.95 -17.38 -5.87
C ARG A 278 -12.29 -17.11 -4.40
N ILE A 279 -11.35 -16.50 -3.68
CA ILE A 279 -11.45 -16.18 -2.24
C ILE A 279 -11.65 -14.69 -1.97
N GLY A 280 -11.56 -13.84 -2.99
CA GLY A 280 -11.92 -12.43 -2.92
C GLY A 280 -12.18 -11.87 -4.31
N TYR A 281 -13.12 -10.92 -4.43
CA TYR A 281 -13.45 -10.27 -5.70
C TYR A 281 -13.89 -8.82 -5.51
N TYR A 282 -13.44 -7.95 -6.42
CA TYR A 282 -13.87 -6.57 -6.52
C TYR A 282 -14.14 -6.21 -7.99
N ASN A 283 -15.21 -5.45 -8.22
CA ASN A 283 -15.50 -4.82 -9.50
C ASN A 283 -15.97 -3.37 -9.26
N SER A 284 -15.18 -2.43 -9.77
CA SER A 284 -15.41 -0.99 -9.69
C SER A 284 -16.75 -0.54 -10.27
N ALA A 285 -17.05 -0.92 -11.52
CA ALA A 285 -18.21 -0.44 -12.27
C ALA A 285 -19.53 -0.99 -11.69
N GLU A 286 -19.52 -2.23 -11.19
CA GLU A 286 -20.65 -2.84 -10.50
C GLU A 286 -20.75 -2.42 -9.02
N GLN A 287 -19.70 -1.80 -8.46
CA GLN A 287 -19.50 -1.59 -7.02
C GLN A 287 -19.66 -2.89 -6.21
N THR A 288 -19.16 -4.01 -6.78
CA THR A 288 -19.15 -5.32 -6.13
C THR A 288 -17.91 -5.45 -5.26
N LEU A 289 -18.08 -5.88 -4.00
CA LEU A 289 -16.98 -6.25 -3.10
C LEU A 289 -17.37 -7.55 -2.35
N ASP A 290 -16.59 -8.62 -2.53
CA ASP A 290 -16.81 -9.94 -1.95
C ASP A 290 -15.54 -10.42 -1.25
N ASN A 291 -15.63 -10.63 0.07
CA ASN A 291 -14.56 -11.10 0.96
C ASN A 291 -13.24 -10.31 0.86
N LEU A 292 -13.32 -9.00 0.59
CA LEU A 292 -12.17 -8.08 0.51
C LEU A 292 -12.46 -6.79 1.28
N VAL A 293 -11.39 -6.15 1.75
CA VAL A 293 -11.44 -4.83 2.40
C VAL A 293 -10.38 -3.91 1.78
N PHE A 294 -10.74 -2.64 1.59
CA PHE A 294 -9.81 -1.58 1.19
C PHE A 294 -9.30 -0.83 2.43
N LEU A 295 -7.99 -0.80 2.57
CA LEU A 295 -7.26 -0.16 3.65
C LEU A 295 -6.23 0.84 3.09
N GLY A 296 -5.58 1.61 3.96
CA GLY A 296 -4.50 2.52 3.58
C GLY A 296 -3.77 3.08 4.80
N ASN A 297 -2.60 3.69 4.58
CA ASN A 297 -1.75 4.25 5.63
C ASN A 297 -2.25 5.64 6.10
N TYR A 298 -3.53 5.72 6.48
CA TYR A 298 -4.24 6.92 6.90
C TYR A 298 -4.72 6.86 8.36
N GLY A 299 -4.12 6.00 9.19
CA GLY A 299 -4.40 5.87 10.62
C GLY A 299 -4.51 7.22 11.34
N GLY A 300 -5.54 7.34 12.18
CA GLY A 300 -5.94 8.61 12.81
C GLY A 300 -7.04 9.36 12.04
N GLN A 301 -7.27 9.03 10.76
CA GLN A 301 -8.37 9.59 9.97
C GLN A 301 -9.62 8.69 10.07
N GLY A 302 -10.32 8.76 11.19
CA GLY A 302 -11.58 8.03 11.44
C GLY A 302 -11.41 6.57 11.88
N SER A 303 -10.35 5.88 11.45
CA SER A 303 -9.91 4.59 11.98
C SER A 303 -8.38 4.49 12.04
N GLY A 304 -7.87 3.41 12.64
CA GLY A 304 -6.44 3.29 12.95
C GLY A 304 -5.97 4.35 13.97
N VAL A 305 -4.65 4.51 14.07
CA VAL A 305 -4.00 5.50 14.95
C VAL A 305 -2.91 6.28 14.23
N PHE A 306 -2.68 7.52 14.68
CA PHE A 306 -1.50 8.31 14.34
C PHE A 306 -0.73 8.63 15.62
N ASN A 307 0.60 8.63 15.55
CA ASN A 307 1.46 9.34 16.52
C ASN A 307 2.79 9.70 15.86
N ASP A 308 3.52 10.66 16.44
CA ASP A 308 4.78 11.16 15.85
C ASP A 308 5.92 10.12 15.84
N ALA A 309 5.82 9.07 16.66
CA ALA A 309 6.83 8.02 16.76
C ALA A 309 6.77 6.98 15.63
N TYR A 310 5.56 6.66 15.16
CA TYR A 310 5.29 5.59 14.21
C TYR A 310 4.44 6.03 13.00
N GLY A 311 4.18 7.34 12.86
CA GLY A 311 3.31 7.89 11.83
C GLY A 311 1.89 7.33 11.89
N ALA A 312 1.23 7.28 10.73
CA ALA A 312 -0.06 6.64 10.56
C ALA A 312 0.06 5.11 10.64
N SER A 313 -0.97 4.44 11.15
CA SER A 313 -1.17 3.00 11.01
C SER A 313 -2.01 2.67 9.78
N LEU A 314 -2.21 1.38 9.54
CA LEU A 314 -3.27 0.91 8.64
C LEU A 314 -4.66 1.31 9.19
N SER A 315 -5.54 1.66 8.27
CA SER A 315 -6.89 2.20 8.49
C SER A 315 -7.80 1.81 7.33
N PHE A 316 -9.13 1.88 7.51
CA PHE A 316 -10.06 1.85 6.37
C PHE A 316 -9.83 3.09 5.50
N VAL A 317 -9.83 2.92 4.18
CA VAL A 317 -9.74 4.05 3.25
C VAL A 317 -11.15 4.54 2.87
N ASN A 318 -11.27 5.82 2.52
CA ASN A 318 -12.47 6.38 1.93
C ASN A 318 -12.69 5.85 0.50
N SER A 319 -13.90 6.00 -0.04
CA SER A 319 -14.24 5.48 -1.38
C SER A 319 -13.44 6.12 -2.52
N SER A 320 -12.82 7.29 -2.32
CA SER A 320 -11.95 7.92 -3.32
C SER A 320 -10.52 7.36 -3.30
N GLY A 321 -10.13 6.63 -2.25
CA GLY A 321 -8.76 6.14 -2.07
C GLY A 321 -7.75 7.22 -1.65
N THR A 322 -8.21 8.36 -1.09
CA THR A 322 -7.36 9.56 -0.84
C THR A 322 -7.32 9.99 0.63
N GLY A 323 -7.52 9.07 1.57
CA GLY A 323 -7.69 9.39 2.99
C GLY A 323 -8.46 8.33 3.76
N GLY A 324 -8.42 8.40 5.09
CA GLY A 324 -9.06 7.40 5.94
C GLY A 324 -10.58 7.53 6.08
N ALA A 325 -11.20 6.46 6.57
CA ALA A 325 -12.61 6.34 6.88
C ALA A 325 -12.83 5.66 8.24
N SER A 326 -14.01 5.83 8.83
CA SER A 326 -14.39 5.24 10.13
C SER A 326 -14.96 3.81 10.04
N SER A 327 -15.20 3.30 8.83
CA SER A 327 -15.68 1.94 8.55
C SER A 327 -15.27 1.54 7.13
N PRO A 328 -15.28 0.23 6.78
CA PRO A 328 -15.03 -0.22 5.41
C PRO A 328 -15.88 0.55 4.39
N GLN A 329 -15.26 0.90 3.26
CA GLN A 329 -15.91 1.47 2.08
C GLN A 329 -15.52 0.64 0.85
N ILE A 330 -16.36 0.69 -0.19
CA ILE A 330 -16.00 0.17 -1.50
C ILE A 330 -15.25 1.28 -2.24
N LEU A 331 -14.13 0.93 -2.89
CA LEU A 331 -13.40 1.87 -3.75
C LEU A 331 -14.29 2.26 -4.94
N ALA A 332 -14.34 3.54 -5.25
CA ALA A 332 -15.12 4.08 -6.35
C ALA A 332 -14.51 3.69 -7.70
N ASP A 333 -15.32 3.75 -8.76
CA ASP A 333 -14.82 3.63 -10.13
C ASP A 333 -14.12 4.91 -10.60
N ALA A 334 -12.96 5.20 -10.02
CA ALA A 334 -12.21 6.44 -10.18
C ALA A 334 -10.70 6.21 -10.21
N ILE A 335 -9.97 7.19 -10.74
CA ILE A 335 -8.50 7.23 -10.73
C ILE A 335 -8.03 7.63 -9.33
N LEU A 336 -7.23 6.77 -8.69
CA LEU A 336 -6.34 7.15 -7.59
C LEU A 336 -5.34 8.18 -8.13
N PRO A 337 -5.24 9.39 -7.55
CA PRO A 337 -4.25 10.38 -7.96
C PRO A 337 -2.79 9.93 -7.71
N SER A 338 -1.80 10.54 -8.36
CA SER A 338 -0.37 10.35 -7.99
C SER A 338 -0.16 10.43 -6.48
N ASN A 339 0.66 9.51 -5.96
CA ASN A 339 1.04 9.37 -4.55
C ASN A 339 -0.11 8.99 -3.59
N GLU A 340 -1.34 8.76 -4.07
CA GLU A 340 -2.39 8.13 -3.25
C GLU A 340 -2.31 6.61 -3.36
N GLU A 341 -2.50 5.91 -2.24
CA GLU A 341 -2.24 4.48 -2.11
C GLU A 341 -3.37 3.74 -1.41
N VAL A 342 -3.73 2.58 -1.94
CA VAL A 342 -4.72 1.67 -1.35
C VAL A 342 -4.17 0.25 -1.20
N VAL A 343 -4.51 -0.37 -0.08
CA VAL A 343 -4.14 -1.74 0.27
C VAL A 343 -5.39 -2.63 0.19
N VAL A 344 -5.26 -3.78 -0.47
CA VAL A 344 -6.31 -4.81 -0.55
C VAL A 344 -5.91 -6.00 0.33
N MET A 345 -6.83 -6.35 1.23
CA MET A 345 -6.76 -7.52 2.12
C MET A 345 -8.08 -8.29 2.08
N LEU A 346 -8.14 -9.48 2.69
CA LEU A 346 -9.39 -10.24 2.86
C LEU A 346 -10.27 -9.56 3.92
N ASP A 347 -11.60 -9.65 3.81
CA ASP A 347 -12.56 -9.19 4.85
C ASP A 347 -12.65 -10.19 6.03
N GLU A 348 -11.49 -10.57 6.57
CA GLU A 348 -11.31 -11.40 7.74
C GLU A 348 -10.42 -10.64 8.74
N GLU A 349 -11.04 -10.08 9.78
CA GLU A 349 -10.36 -9.27 10.82
C GLU A 349 -9.43 -10.13 11.68
N CYS A 350 -8.23 -9.62 11.96
CA CYS A 350 -7.22 -10.32 12.76
C CYS A 350 -7.67 -10.56 14.22
N ASN A 351 -7.51 -11.77 14.73
CA ASN A 351 -7.91 -12.17 16.08
C ASN A 351 -6.79 -12.91 16.84
N ASN A 352 -5.63 -12.25 16.98
CA ASN A 352 -4.40 -12.78 17.60
C ASN A 352 -3.68 -13.90 16.82
N ASP A 353 -4.02 -14.05 15.55
CA ASP A 353 -3.50 -15.01 14.56
C ASP A 353 -2.64 -14.35 13.46
N CYS A 354 -2.81 -13.04 13.24
CA CYS A 354 -2.03 -12.25 12.28
C CYS A 354 -0.58 -11.92 12.67
N GLY A 355 -0.04 -12.46 13.77
CA GLY A 355 1.25 -12.03 14.35
C GLY A 355 1.10 -10.75 15.19
N TYR A 356 2.17 -9.95 15.29
CA TYR A 356 2.09 -8.67 15.99
C TYR A 356 1.37 -7.63 15.13
N VAL A 357 0.40 -6.95 15.72
CA VAL A 357 -0.34 -5.85 15.12
C VAL A 357 -0.10 -4.61 15.97
N ARG A 358 0.23 -3.47 15.34
CA ARG A 358 0.40 -2.20 16.02
C ARG A 358 -0.86 -1.86 16.85
N PRO A 359 -0.74 -1.60 18.16
CA PRO A 359 -1.89 -1.29 19.01
C PRO A 359 -2.74 -0.13 18.47
N GLY A 360 -4.04 -0.38 18.30
CA GLY A 360 -5.00 0.58 17.74
C GLY A 360 -5.05 0.66 16.20
N SER A 361 -4.21 -0.09 15.48
CA SER A 361 -4.32 -0.22 14.02
C SER A 361 -5.57 -1.00 13.62
N VAL A 362 -6.08 -0.73 12.41
CA VAL A 362 -6.94 -1.69 11.70
C VAL A 362 -6.05 -2.83 11.19
N ALA A 363 -6.50 -4.09 11.26
CA ALA A 363 -5.73 -5.24 10.79
C ALA A 363 -6.63 -6.38 10.31
N TYR A 364 -6.32 -6.88 9.12
CA TYR A 364 -7.06 -7.94 8.42
C TYR A 364 -6.10 -8.97 7.84
N HIS A 365 -6.61 -10.16 7.51
CA HIS A 365 -5.82 -11.23 6.88
C HIS A 365 -5.38 -10.87 5.46
N GLY A 366 -4.12 -11.18 5.15
CA GLY A 366 -3.59 -11.14 3.80
C GLY A 366 -3.91 -12.43 3.05
N PHE A 367 -3.42 -12.52 1.82
CA PHE A 367 -3.52 -13.71 0.99
C PHE A 367 -2.43 -14.69 1.38
N ASN A 368 -2.80 -15.71 2.16
CA ASN A 368 -1.87 -16.71 2.70
C ASN A 368 -1.56 -17.85 1.71
N GLY A 369 -0.41 -18.49 1.89
CA GLY A 369 -0.04 -19.75 1.28
C GLY A 369 0.82 -19.59 0.03
N ALA A 370 1.66 -20.60 -0.22
CA ALA A 370 2.60 -20.62 -1.34
C ALA A 370 1.88 -20.50 -2.70
N ASN A 371 0.89 -21.37 -2.96
CA ASN A 371 0.13 -21.37 -4.20
C ASN A 371 -1.04 -20.38 -4.15
N LYS A 372 -1.01 -19.37 -5.02
CA LYS A 372 -2.03 -18.33 -5.13
C LYS A 372 -2.03 -17.74 -6.53
N VAL A 373 -3.20 -17.31 -7.01
CA VAL A 373 -3.36 -16.61 -8.29
C VAL A 373 -4.10 -15.31 -8.03
N PHE A 374 -3.63 -14.23 -8.64
CA PHE A 374 -4.31 -12.95 -8.67
C PHE A 374 -4.65 -12.59 -10.11
N LEU A 375 -5.87 -12.12 -10.35
CA LEU A 375 -6.26 -11.51 -11.62
C LEU A 375 -6.60 -10.04 -11.34
N LEU A 376 -6.06 -9.15 -12.16
CA LEU A 376 -6.14 -7.70 -12.00
C LEU A 376 -6.63 -7.08 -13.31
N GLU A 377 -7.52 -6.09 -13.24
CA GLU A 377 -7.78 -5.17 -14.36
C GLU A 377 -7.56 -3.74 -13.87
N PHE A 378 -6.74 -2.97 -14.57
CA PHE A 378 -6.45 -1.58 -14.19
C PHE A 378 -6.05 -0.74 -15.42
N SER A 379 -6.14 0.59 -15.28
CA SER A 379 -5.46 1.55 -16.17
C SER A 379 -4.46 2.39 -15.37
N MET A 380 -3.44 2.93 -16.04
CA MET A 380 -2.39 3.77 -15.46
C MET A 380 -2.20 5.03 -16.32
N PRO A 381 -3.17 5.96 -16.33
CA PRO A 381 -3.11 7.16 -17.16
C PRO A 381 -1.94 8.06 -16.78
N ILE A 382 -1.38 8.78 -17.76
CA ILE A 382 -0.38 9.84 -17.54
C ILE A 382 -1.09 11.04 -16.91
N ASP A 383 -0.65 11.50 -15.74
CA ASP A 383 -1.20 12.71 -15.08
C ASP A 383 -0.25 13.91 -15.11
N GLY A 384 0.99 13.72 -15.57
CA GLY A 384 2.00 14.78 -15.77
C GLY A 384 2.56 15.38 -14.48
N ARG A 385 2.24 14.83 -13.31
CA ARG A 385 2.81 15.31 -12.04
C ARG A 385 4.27 14.93 -11.92
N THR A 386 5.02 15.75 -11.17
CA THR A 386 6.45 15.54 -10.90
C THR A 386 6.72 15.70 -9.40
N GLY A 387 7.88 15.23 -8.96
CA GLY A 387 8.24 15.18 -7.54
C GLY A 387 7.97 13.81 -6.93
N PHE A 388 7.82 13.75 -5.60
CA PHE A 388 7.67 12.49 -4.85
C PHE A 388 6.45 11.69 -5.35
N ASN A 389 6.71 10.52 -5.93
CA ASN A 389 5.73 9.63 -6.57
C ASN A 389 4.78 10.31 -7.58
N GLY A 390 5.18 11.45 -8.14
CA GLY A 390 4.43 12.14 -9.20
C GLY A 390 4.48 11.34 -10.49
N ASP A 391 3.31 10.99 -11.03
CA ASP A 391 3.14 10.22 -12.27
C ASP A 391 3.90 8.87 -12.30
N MET A 392 3.99 8.23 -11.13
CA MET A 392 4.68 6.96 -10.86
C MET A 392 3.73 5.90 -10.30
N PRO A 393 2.76 5.39 -11.08
CA PRO A 393 1.85 4.36 -10.58
C PRO A 393 2.60 3.04 -10.34
N SER A 394 2.07 2.24 -9.41
CA SER A 394 2.63 0.93 -9.09
C SER A 394 1.56 -0.05 -8.65
N VAL A 395 1.84 -1.34 -8.89
CA VAL A 395 1.13 -2.51 -8.39
C VAL A 395 2.17 -3.44 -7.76
N TRP A 396 2.07 -3.67 -6.45
CA TRP A 396 3.03 -4.49 -5.71
C TRP A 396 2.37 -5.28 -4.58
N ILE A 397 3.13 -6.18 -3.98
CA ILE A 397 2.73 -6.88 -2.76
C ILE A 397 3.80 -6.74 -1.67
N LEU A 398 3.33 -6.66 -0.43
CA LEU A 398 4.17 -6.67 0.77
C LEU A 398 3.78 -7.85 1.66
N ASN A 399 4.74 -8.46 2.36
CA ASN A 399 4.43 -9.33 3.50
C ASN A 399 3.48 -8.61 4.47
N ALA A 400 2.35 -9.23 4.82
CA ALA A 400 1.26 -8.58 5.54
C ALA A 400 1.66 -8.08 6.95
N GLN A 401 2.79 -8.54 7.51
CA GLN A 401 3.36 -7.96 8.74
C GLN A 401 3.76 -6.48 8.57
N ILE A 402 4.17 -6.06 7.37
CA ILE A 402 4.62 -4.69 7.08
C ILE A 402 3.49 -3.68 7.34
N PRO A 403 2.34 -3.70 6.61
CA PRO A 403 1.26 -2.75 6.89
C PRO A 403 0.59 -2.96 8.26
N ARG A 404 0.70 -4.15 8.88
CA ARG A 404 0.17 -4.39 10.24
C ARG A 404 0.99 -3.74 11.37
N THR A 405 2.26 -3.45 11.12
CA THR A 405 3.15 -2.78 12.07
C THR A 405 3.31 -1.32 11.67
N ILE A 406 4.25 -1.03 10.75
CA ILE A 406 4.31 0.18 9.95
C ILE A 406 4.82 -0.13 8.53
N GLN A 407 4.22 0.56 7.56
CA GLN A 407 4.72 0.65 6.19
C GLN A 407 5.71 1.82 6.05
N TYR A 408 5.36 2.99 6.59
CA TYR A 408 6.21 4.19 6.54
C TYR A 408 6.55 4.70 7.95
N GLY A 409 7.85 4.88 8.23
CA GLY A 409 8.35 5.37 9.52
C GLY A 409 9.73 4.81 9.85
N ASN A 410 10.02 4.58 11.14
CA ASN A 410 11.31 4.02 11.59
C ASN A 410 11.48 2.55 11.15
N PRO A 411 12.43 2.21 10.27
CA PRO A 411 12.51 0.86 9.69
C PRO A 411 12.74 -0.27 10.71
N SER A 412 13.29 0.01 11.90
CA SER A 412 13.42 -1.02 12.95
C SER A 412 12.09 -1.49 13.54
N CYS A 413 11.00 -0.79 13.23
CA CYS A 413 9.61 -1.12 13.59
C CYS A 413 8.86 -1.87 12.49
N SER A 414 9.55 -2.28 11.42
CA SER A 414 9.00 -3.09 10.34
C SER A 414 9.95 -4.26 10.05
N CYS A 415 9.40 -5.35 9.52
CA CYS A 415 10.25 -6.46 9.06
C CYS A 415 10.84 -6.23 7.66
N TRP A 416 10.44 -5.14 6.98
CA TRP A 416 10.69 -4.88 5.56
C TRP A 416 12.18 -4.90 5.20
N GLU A 417 12.99 -3.99 5.75
CA GLU A 417 14.44 -3.94 5.53
C GLU A 417 15.18 -5.20 6.03
N SER A 418 14.58 -5.94 6.97
CA SER A 418 15.13 -7.22 7.44
C SER A 418 14.79 -8.42 6.55
N GLY A 419 14.08 -8.20 5.44
CA GLY A 419 13.87 -9.20 4.40
C GLY A 419 12.61 -10.06 4.53
N CYS A 420 11.53 -9.56 5.14
CA CYS A 420 10.25 -10.29 5.16
C CYS A 420 9.48 -10.31 3.83
N GLY A 421 9.89 -9.48 2.87
CA GLY A 421 9.53 -9.66 1.45
C GLY A 421 8.57 -8.62 0.88
N GLU A 422 8.92 -8.21 -0.33
CA GLU A 422 8.16 -7.36 -1.24
C GLU A 422 8.32 -7.89 -2.68
N PHE A 423 7.32 -7.66 -3.52
CA PHE A 423 7.38 -7.97 -4.94
C PHE A 423 6.58 -6.96 -5.76
N ASP A 424 7.29 -6.17 -6.56
CA ASP A 424 6.73 -5.24 -7.52
C ASP A 424 6.32 -5.99 -8.77
N ILE A 425 5.04 -5.93 -9.10
CA ILE A 425 4.45 -6.65 -10.23
C ILE A 425 4.52 -5.76 -11.48
N ALA A 426 4.23 -4.47 -11.32
CA ALA A 426 4.24 -3.50 -12.41
C ALA A 426 4.42 -2.08 -11.85
N GLU A 427 5.65 -1.57 -11.85
CA GLU A 427 6.00 -0.25 -11.28
C GLU A 427 6.65 0.71 -12.30
N ALA A 428 6.15 1.94 -12.35
CA ALA A 428 6.82 3.07 -12.98
C ALA A 428 7.88 3.68 -12.04
N LEU A 429 9.16 3.44 -12.31
CA LEU A 429 10.30 3.91 -11.50
C LEU A 429 10.70 5.39 -11.73
N SER A 430 9.96 6.13 -12.56
CA SER A 430 10.17 7.56 -12.78
C SER A 430 8.91 8.27 -13.26
N SER A 431 8.80 9.57 -12.97
CA SER A 431 7.63 10.39 -13.34
C SER A 431 7.35 10.35 -14.83
N GLY A 432 6.14 9.93 -15.19
CA GLY A 432 5.70 9.83 -16.59
C GLY A 432 6.29 8.65 -17.34
N SER A 433 6.94 7.69 -16.66
CA SER A 433 7.44 6.47 -17.29
C SER A 433 6.31 5.73 -18.02
N THR A 434 6.57 5.35 -19.26
CA THR A 434 5.74 4.43 -20.06
C THR A 434 6.13 2.97 -19.86
N PHE A 435 7.15 2.70 -19.05
CA PHE A 435 7.68 1.38 -18.75
C PHE A 435 7.28 0.98 -17.32
N LEU A 436 6.79 -0.25 -17.15
CA LEU A 436 6.49 -0.85 -15.86
C LEU A 436 7.45 -2.02 -15.61
N LYS A 437 8.33 -1.87 -14.62
CA LYS A 437 9.25 -2.93 -14.19
C LYS A 437 8.58 -3.87 -13.21
N SER A 438 9.15 -5.06 -13.07
CA SER A 438 8.89 -5.96 -11.96
C SER A 438 10.20 -6.23 -11.22
N THR A 439 10.14 -6.31 -9.89
CA THR A 439 11.30 -6.54 -9.03
C THR A 439 10.90 -7.36 -7.81
N LEU A 440 11.70 -8.36 -7.46
CA LEU A 440 11.59 -9.12 -6.23
C LEU A 440 12.54 -8.53 -5.18
N HIS A 441 11.98 -8.15 -4.02
CA HIS A 441 12.69 -7.57 -2.89
C HIS A 441 12.60 -8.51 -1.67
N THR A 442 13.47 -9.52 -1.65
CA THR A 442 13.56 -10.52 -0.56
C THR A 442 15.01 -10.65 -0.07
N ASN A 443 15.31 -11.67 0.74
CA ASN A 443 16.69 -12.08 1.04
C ASN A 443 17.50 -12.51 -0.20
N LYS A 444 16.84 -12.74 -1.34
CA LYS A 444 17.45 -12.89 -2.66
C LYS A 444 16.76 -11.96 -3.67
N PRO A 445 17.15 -10.67 -3.72
CA PRO A 445 16.53 -9.72 -4.62
C PRO A 445 16.90 -9.98 -6.07
N GLY A 446 16.02 -9.63 -6.99
CA GLY A 446 16.25 -9.75 -8.43
C GLY A 446 15.11 -9.13 -9.23
N GLY A 447 15.41 -8.47 -10.34
CA GLY A 447 14.41 -7.79 -11.17
C GLY A 447 14.78 -7.86 -12.63
N ASP A 448 13.78 -8.02 -13.47
CA ASP A 448 13.96 -8.09 -14.92
C ASP A 448 14.41 -6.73 -15.48
N SER A 449 15.03 -6.71 -16.66
CA SER A 449 15.24 -5.49 -17.45
C SER A 449 14.25 -5.36 -18.60
N ASP A 450 13.54 -6.42 -18.96
CA ASP A 450 12.31 -6.33 -19.74
C ASP A 450 11.17 -5.74 -18.90
N TYR A 451 10.14 -5.21 -19.57
CA TYR A 451 9.09 -4.41 -18.92
C TYR A 451 7.72 -4.60 -19.58
N PHE A 452 6.65 -4.34 -18.84
CA PHE A 452 5.32 -4.19 -19.41
C PHE A 452 5.13 -2.76 -19.92
N GLU A 453 4.49 -2.58 -21.08
CA GLU A 453 4.08 -1.24 -21.52
C GLU A 453 2.96 -0.70 -20.62
N ARG A 454 3.10 0.54 -20.14
CA ARG A 454 2.12 1.14 -19.24
C ARG A 454 0.77 1.36 -19.96
N PRO A 455 -0.37 0.90 -19.41
CA PRO A 455 -1.69 1.10 -19.99
C PRO A 455 -2.18 2.55 -19.78
N THR A 456 -1.65 3.47 -20.59
CA THR A 456 -1.85 4.93 -20.45
C THR A 456 -3.18 5.44 -21.02
N SER A 457 -3.81 4.69 -21.93
CA SER A 457 -5.04 5.08 -22.65
C SER A 457 -6.11 3.98 -22.72
N SER A 458 -5.85 2.83 -22.09
CA SER A 458 -6.70 1.63 -22.07
C SER A 458 -6.60 0.94 -20.70
N THR A 459 -7.29 -0.19 -20.52
CA THR A 459 -7.02 -1.09 -19.39
C THR A 459 -6.07 -2.22 -19.81
N MET A 460 -5.27 -2.69 -18.86
CA MET A 460 -4.51 -3.94 -18.91
C MET A 460 -5.19 -4.95 -17.98
N LYS A 461 -5.17 -6.22 -18.38
CA LYS A 461 -5.46 -7.34 -17.48
C LYS A 461 -4.18 -8.12 -17.20
N LEU A 462 -3.86 -8.37 -15.93
CA LEU A 462 -2.72 -9.19 -15.52
C LEU A 462 -3.20 -10.41 -14.72
N ALA A 463 -2.59 -11.57 -14.98
CA ALA A 463 -2.53 -12.67 -14.04
C ALA A 463 -1.18 -12.68 -13.33
N VAL A 464 -1.17 -12.93 -12.03
CA VAL A 464 0.03 -13.18 -11.22
C VAL A 464 -0.12 -14.54 -10.55
N VAL A 465 0.68 -15.51 -10.98
CA VAL A 465 0.57 -16.93 -10.60
C VAL A 465 1.78 -17.35 -9.77
N PHE A 466 1.55 -17.63 -8.49
CA PHE A 466 2.55 -18.19 -7.58
C PHE A 466 2.45 -19.73 -7.61
N SER A 467 3.52 -20.41 -8.00
CA SER A 467 3.57 -21.88 -8.10
C SER A 467 4.68 -22.46 -7.21
N SER A 468 4.26 -23.07 -6.10
CA SER A 468 5.15 -23.73 -5.14
C SER A 468 5.78 -25.01 -5.69
N ALA A 469 5.15 -25.63 -6.69
CA ALA A 469 5.63 -26.86 -7.33
C ALA A 469 6.87 -26.62 -8.19
N THR A 470 7.08 -25.37 -8.63
CA THR A 470 8.13 -24.97 -9.58
C THR A 470 9.07 -23.90 -9.03
N SER A 471 8.84 -23.39 -7.82
CA SER A 471 9.60 -22.26 -7.24
C SER A 471 9.53 -21.00 -8.14
N THR A 472 8.35 -20.70 -8.66
CA THR A 472 8.15 -19.63 -9.66
C THR A 472 7.01 -18.67 -9.35
N ILE A 473 7.16 -17.44 -9.84
CA ILE A 473 6.09 -16.44 -9.96
C ILE A 473 6.00 -16.04 -11.44
N HIS A 474 4.83 -16.20 -12.05
CA HIS A 474 4.57 -15.85 -13.45
C HIS A 474 3.61 -14.66 -13.51
N ILE A 475 4.03 -13.56 -14.13
CA ILE A 475 3.17 -12.43 -14.49
C ILE A 475 2.82 -12.55 -15.97
N GLN A 476 1.53 -12.46 -16.32
CA GLN A 476 1.03 -12.65 -17.68
C GLN A 476 -0.04 -11.59 -18.01
N VAL A 477 0.16 -10.85 -19.10
CA VAL A 477 -0.88 -10.01 -19.73
C VAL A 477 -1.96 -10.94 -20.31
N LEU A 478 -3.20 -10.67 -19.95
CA LEU A 478 -4.37 -11.43 -20.39
C LEU A 478 -5.10 -10.70 -21.54
N PRO A 479 -5.80 -11.43 -22.42
CA PRO A 479 -6.72 -10.83 -23.38
C PRO A 479 -7.73 -9.91 -22.69
N THR A 480 -8.07 -8.78 -23.33
CA THR A 480 -9.07 -7.83 -22.79
C THR A 480 -10.44 -8.48 -22.55
N SER A 481 -10.79 -9.51 -23.33
CA SER A 481 -12.00 -10.32 -23.18
C SER A 481 -11.93 -11.41 -22.10
N TYR A 482 -10.85 -11.51 -21.31
CA TYR A 482 -10.72 -12.51 -20.26
C TYR A 482 -11.57 -12.13 -19.04
N ASP A 483 -12.54 -12.97 -18.67
CA ASP A 483 -13.39 -12.81 -17.48
C ASP A 483 -12.69 -13.33 -16.22
N PHE A 484 -13.09 -12.86 -15.03
CA PHE A 484 -12.56 -13.37 -13.76
C PHE A 484 -13.53 -14.42 -13.19
N PRO A 485 -13.35 -15.73 -13.44
CA PRO A 485 -14.31 -16.77 -13.04
C PRO A 485 -14.37 -16.94 -11.52
N THR A 486 -15.34 -17.70 -11.01
CA THR A 486 -15.40 -18.07 -9.58
C THR A 486 -14.39 -19.15 -9.18
N SER A 487 -13.75 -19.79 -10.15
CA SER A 487 -12.76 -20.85 -9.95
C SER A 487 -11.86 -20.98 -11.19
N LEU A 488 -10.63 -21.42 -11.00
CA LEU A 488 -9.68 -21.75 -12.07
C LEU A 488 -9.21 -23.20 -11.89
N THR A 489 -9.21 -24.00 -12.94
CA THR A 489 -8.55 -25.31 -12.94
C THR A 489 -7.05 -25.17 -13.12
N THR A 490 -6.29 -26.20 -12.71
CA THR A 490 -4.86 -26.33 -13.03
C THR A 490 -4.58 -26.13 -14.52
N GLY A 491 -5.44 -26.66 -15.40
CA GLY A 491 -5.27 -26.55 -16.86
C GLY A 491 -5.51 -25.13 -17.39
N GLU A 492 -6.48 -24.39 -16.83
CA GLU A 492 -6.68 -22.97 -17.17
C GLU A 492 -5.50 -22.12 -16.71
N ILE A 493 -4.95 -22.37 -15.51
CA ILE A 493 -3.75 -21.66 -15.01
C ILE A 493 -2.54 -21.96 -15.91
N GLN A 494 -2.33 -23.21 -16.31
CA GLN A 494 -1.26 -23.57 -17.23
C GLN A 494 -1.47 -22.96 -18.63
N SER A 495 -2.73 -22.83 -19.09
CA SER A 495 -3.05 -22.14 -20.34
C SER A 495 -2.80 -20.63 -20.25
N ILE A 496 -3.02 -20.00 -19.09
CA ILE A 496 -2.64 -18.60 -18.86
C ILE A 496 -1.12 -18.46 -19.01
N CYS A 497 -0.34 -19.20 -18.22
CA CYS A 497 1.13 -19.12 -18.25
C CYS A 497 1.75 -19.49 -19.62
N GLY A 498 1.05 -20.27 -20.44
CA GLY A 498 1.48 -20.64 -21.79
C GLY A 498 1.07 -19.67 -22.90
N THR A 499 0.49 -18.50 -22.59
CA THR A 499 -0.06 -17.58 -23.60
C THR A 499 1.04 -16.85 -24.37
N SER A 500 2.01 -16.25 -23.67
CA SER A 500 3.12 -15.51 -24.30
C SER A 500 4.34 -16.41 -24.47
N THR A 501 5.01 -16.29 -25.63
CA THR A 501 6.20 -17.07 -25.97
C THR A 501 7.17 -16.25 -26.83
N GLY A 502 8.41 -16.72 -26.98
CA GLY A 502 9.41 -16.03 -27.80
C GLY A 502 9.75 -14.66 -27.22
N SER A 503 9.82 -13.63 -28.07
CA SER A 503 10.22 -12.26 -27.66
C SER A 503 9.18 -11.51 -26.80
N GLN A 504 8.01 -12.09 -26.54
CA GLN A 504 6.99 -11.53 -25.63
C GLN A 504 7.08 -12.09 -24.21
N PHE A 505 8.04 -12.98 -23.95
CA PHE A 505 8.19 -13.70 -22.69
C PHE A 505 9.63 -13.57 -22.21
N SER A 506 9.82 -13.06 -20.99
CA SER A 506 11.13 -13.06 -20.32
C SER A 506 11.16 -14.05 -19.16
N GLU A 507 12.34 -14.63 -18.92
CA GLU A 507 12.60 -15.56 -17.84
C GLU A 507 13.78 -15.08 -16.99
N PHE A 508 13.50 -14.75 -15.73
CA PHE A 508 14.49 -14.26 -14.78
C PHE A 508 14.73 -15.30 -13.67
N THR A 509 15.94 -15.84 -13.60
CA THR A 509 16.32 -16.76 -12.51
C THR A 509 16.92 -15.98 -11.34
N ILE A 510 16.30 -16.08 -10.16
CA ILE A 510 16.84 -15.54 -8.91
C ILE A 510 18.11 -16.31 -8.52
N SER A 511 19.20 -15.61 -8.20
CA SER A 511 20.54 -16.18 -7.94
C SER A 511 20.73 -16.71 -6.52
#